data_AF-A0A6N8ZWH7-F1
#
_entry.id   AF-A0A6N8ZWH7-F1
#
_cell.length_a   1.000
_cell.length_b   1.000
_cell.length_c   1.000
_cell.angle_alpha   90.00
_cell.angle_beta   90.00
_cell.angle_gamma   90.00
#
_symmetry.space_group_name_H-M   'P 1'
#
loop_
_entity.id
_entity.type
_entity.pdbx_description
1 polymer ?
#
loop_
_entity_poly.entity_id
_entity_poly.type
_entity_poly.pdbx_seq_one_letter_code
_entity_poly.pdbx_strand_id
1 'polypeptide(L)'
;MTGVPVVVTSTANDYFVLYATIPAGPDTTREVPVSVTRGEDGTTTLTDRLQPLSKDKYRVEKYQVAKPGDLDGDCVDDITELDGLGAYHPLNPAKKIDIGEGSVAVDSEETFKTLAYKGRAPYNFIKFMIFDLD
;
A
#
# COMPACT_ATOMS: atom_id res chain seq x y z
N MET A 1 2.85 -11.98 19.25
CA MET A 1 3.93 -10.99 19.31
C MET A 1 3.35 -9.66 18.83
N THR A 2 3.42 -8.60 19.62
CA THR A 2 3.07 -7.25 19.16
C THR A 2 4.27 -6.75 18.37
N GLY A 3 4.15 -6.60 17.04
CA GLY A 3 5.24 -6.08 16.22
C GLY A 3 5.64 -4.68 16.69
N VAL A 4 6.94 -4.40 16.61
CA VAL A 4 7.49 -3.09 16.98
C VAL A 4 7.33 -2.17 15.78
N PRO A 5 6.77 -0.94 15.95
CA PRO A 5 6.66 0.00 14.85
C PRO A 5 8.04 0.33 14.26
N VAL A 6 8.13 0.42 12.94
CA VAL A 6 9.36 0.83 12.25
C VAL A 6 9.36 2.35 12.16
N VAL A 7 10.22 3.02 12.93
CA VAL A 7 10.31 4.48 12.97
C VAL A 7 11.63 4.93 12.36
N VAL A 8 11.57 5.92 11.47
CA VAL A 8 12.73 6.48 10.75
C VAL A 8 12.77 7.99 10.87
N THR A 9 13.97 8.57 10.86
CA THR A 9 14.14 10.03 10.73
C THR A 9 13.78 10.47 9.33
N SER A 10 13.05 11.57 9.21
CA SER A 10 12.40 11.97 7.97
C SER A 10 12.16 13.47 7.87
N THR A 11 11.81 13.90 6.66
CA THR A 11 11.27 15.23 6.34
C THR A 11 10.07 15.08 5.41
N ALA A 12 9.28 16.14 5.26
CA ALA A 12 8.19 16.18 4.27
C ALA A 12 8.65 16.06 2.80
N ASN A 13 9.96 16.17 2.53
CA ASN A 13 10.53 15.98 1.18
C ASN A 13 10.88 14.53 0.86
N ASP A 14 10.68 13.62 1.82
CA ASP A 14 10.99 12.20 1.70
C ASP A 14 9.72 11.37 1.58
N TYR A 15 9.83 10.18 1.00
CA TYR A 15 8.88 9.10 1.21
C TYR A 15 9.63 7.78 1.34
N PHE A 16 8.97 6.77 1.87
CA PHE A 16 9.61 5.54 2.28
C PHE A 16 8.85 4.33 1.76
N VAL A 17 9.62 3.33 1.33
CA VAL A 17 9.11 2.00 1.02
C VAL A 17 9.54 1.06 2.15
N LEU A 18 8.57 0.45 2.81
CA LEU A 18 8.79 -0.58 3.81
C LEU A 18 8.75 -1.94 3.12
N TYR A 19 9.83 -2.70 3.24
CA TYR A 19 9.93 -4.06 2.76
C TYR A 19 9.89 -5.04 3.93
N ALA A 20 9.18 -6.16 3.74
CA ALA A 20 9.13 -7.26 4.67
C ALA A 20 9.81 -8.50 4.09
N THR A 21 10.64 -9.16 4.88
CA THR A 21 11.17 -10.49 4.57
C THR A 21 10.17 -11.55 5.04
N ILE A 22 9.50 -12.21 4.08
CA ILE A 22 8.47 -13.21 4.34
C ILE A 22 8.89 -14.60 3.81
N PRO A 23 8.33 -15.70 4.35
CA PRO A 23 8.53 -17.03 3.79
C PRO A 23 8.07 -17.13 2.32
N ALA A 24 8.85 -17.81 1.49
CA ALA A 24 8.57 -18.09 0.08
C ALA A 24 8.63 -19.60 -0.26
N GLY A 25 8.83 -20.44 0.74
CA GLY A 25 9.02 -21.89 0.63
C GLY A 25 9.49 -22.48 1.96
N PRO A 26 9.79 -23.78 2.03
CA PRO A 26 10.20 -24.45 3.27
C PRO A 26 11.40 -23.81 3.95
N ASP A 27 12.40 -23.39 3.16
CA ASP A 27 13.66 -22.81 3.65
C ASP A 27 14.06 -21.55 2.88
N THR A 28 13.12 -20.93 2.17
CA THR A 28 13.38 -19.71 1.38
C THR A 28 12.56 -18.54 1.89
N THR A 29 13.15 -17.36 1.80
CA THR A 29 12.48 -16.09 2.07
C THR A 29 12.53 -15.23 0.83
N ARG A 30 11.55 -14.34 0.69
CA ARG A 30 11.57 -13.25 -0.28
C ARG A 30 11.30 -11.94 0.43
N GLU A 31 11.84 -10.88 -0.13
CA GLU A 31 11.51 -9.54 0.27
C GLU A 31 10.33 -9.04 -0.57
N VAL A 32 9.32 -8.46 0.07
CA VAL A 32 8.17 -7.85 -0.59
C VAL A 32 7.94 -6.45 -0.06
N PRO A 33 7.62 -5.46 -0.91
CA PRO A 33 7.18 -4.16 -0.42
C PRO A 33 5.80 -4.32 0.20
N VAL A 34 5.62 -3.80 1.42
CA VAL A 34 4.38 -3.91 2.20
C VAL A 34 3.72 -2.58 2.49
N SER A 35 4.42 -1.47 2.26
CA SER A 35 3.89 -0.13 2.48
C SER A 35 4.73 0.92 1.74
N VAL A 36 4.06 1.95 1.22
CA VAL A 36 4.68 3.20 0.79
C VAL A 36 4.07 4.32 1.64
N THR A 37 4.91 5.15 2.25
CA THR A 37 4.46 6.16 3.23
C THR A 37 5.21 7.47 3.02
N ARG A 38 4.48 8.59 2.96
CA ARG A 38 5.09 9.93 2.92
C ARG A 38 5.82 10.23 4.22
N GLY A 39 6.93 10.95 4.09
CA GLY A 39 7.68 11.46 5.22
C GLY A 39 6.94 12.60 5.92
N GLU A 40 7.08 12.63 7.25
CA GLU A 40 6.74 13.77 8.10
C GLU A 40 8.02 14.40 8.66
N ASP A 41 7.96 15.66 9.08
CA ASP A 41 9.13 16.32 9.67
C ASP A 41 9.52 15.68 11.02
N GLY A 42 10.82 15.37 11.15
CA GLY A 42 11.37 14.72 12.33
C GLY A 42 11.40 13.20 12.17
N THR A 43 10.26 12.53 12.35
CA THR A 43 10.18 11.06 12.26
C THR A 43 8.88 10.59 11.62
N THR A 44 8.97 9.53 10.83
CA THR A 44 7.82 8.86 10.21
C THR A 44 7.69 7.45 10.79
N THR A 45 6.46 7.06 11.12
CA THR A 45 6.14 5.67 11.51
C THR A 45 5.67 4.90 10.29
N LEU A 46 6.41 3.85 9.92
CA LEU A 46 6.09 2.94 8.85
C LEU A 46 5.35 1.72 9.41
N THR A 47 4.24 1.37 8.79
CA THR A 47 3.35 0.30 9.28
C THR A 47 3.10 -0.71 8.17
N ASP A 48 3.39 -1.97 8.49
CA ASP A 48 2.89 -3.13 7.76
C ASP A 48 1.44 -3.40 8.21
N ARG A 49 0.49 -3.28 7.28
CA ARG A 49 -0.95 -3.43 7.57
C ARG A 49 -1.44 -4.88 7.55
N LEU A 50 -0.58 -5.84 7.22
CA LEU A 50 -0.95 -7.26 7.18
C LEU A 50 -0.72 -7.93 8.53
N GLN A 51 0.53 -8.30 8.81
CA GLN A 51 0.91 -9.04 10.00
C GLN A 51 2.20 -8.45 10.58
N PRO A 52 2.17 -7.91 11.81
CA PRO A 52 3.37 -7.32 12.40
C PRO A 52 4.47 -8.38 12.59
N LEU A 53 5.60 -8.18 11.93
CA LEU A 53 6.80 -9.01 12.08
C LEU A 53 7.74 -8.42 13.14
N SER A 54 8.77 -9.20 13.48
CA SER A 54 9.88 -8.68 14.28
C SER A 54 10.68 -7.65 13.45
N LYS A 55 11.27 -6.65 14.13
CA LYS A 55 11.92 -5.50 13.48
C LYS A 55 13.03 -5.90 12.50
N ASP A 56 13.73 -7.00 12.76
CA ASP A 56 14.78 -7.57 11.92
C ASP A 56 14.26 -8.14 10.58
N LYS A 57 12.94 -8.28 10.41
CA LYS A 57 12.30 -8.67 9.16
C LYS A 57 11.94 -7.51 8.26
N TYR A 58 12.18 -6.28 8.71
CA TYR A 58 11.88 -5.09 7.94
C TYR A 58 13.13 -4.40 7.43
N ARG A 59 13.06 -3.95 6.17
CA ARG A 59 14.04 -3.06 5.54
C ARG A 59 13.32 -1.82 5.04
N VAL A 60 13.96 -0.67 5.12
CA VAL A 60 13.39 0.60 4.67
C VAL A 60 14.24 1.16 3.55
N GLU A 61 13.58 1.59 2.48
CA GLU A 61 14.17 2.46 1.47
C GLU A 61 13.60 3.86 1.60
N LYS A 62 14.45 4.85 1.32
CA LYS A 62 14.11 6.27 1.37
C LYS A 62 14.28 6.87 -0.03
N TYR A 63 13.28 7.63 -0.43
CA TYR A 63 13.21 8.30 -1.73
C TYR A 63 12.89 9.79 -1.53
N GLN A 64 13.12 10.60 -2.56
CA GLN A 64 12.77 12.02 -2.55
C GLN A 64 11.44 12.22 -3.28
N VAL A 65 10.51 12.97 -2.69
CA VAL A 65 9.23 13.32 -3.33
C VAL A 65 9.44 14.05 -4.67
N ALA A 66 10.51 14.84 -4.79
CA ALA A 66 10.84 15.56 -6.02
C ALA A 66 11.43 14.68 -7.14
N LYS A 67 11.78 13.42 -6.85
CA LYS A 67 12.31 12.43 -7.79
C LYS A 67 11.73 11.06 -7.44
N PRO A 68 10.40 10.89 -7.63
CA PRO A 68 9.73 9.66 -7.28
C PRO A 68 10.19 8.51 -8.18
N GLY A 69 10.22 7.31 -7.62
CA GLY A 69 10.34 6.05 -8.33
C GLY A 69 8.97 5.58 -8.85
N ASP A 70 8.99 4.37 -9.38
CA ASP A 70 7.82 3.62 -9.88
C ASP A 70 8.04 2.18 -9.38
N LEU A 71 7.51 1.89 -8.18
CA LEU A 71 7.84 0.70 -7.40
C LEU A 71 7.26 -0.57 -8.01
N ASP A 72 6.07 -0.50 -8.61
CA ASP A 72 5.40 -1.65 -9.21
C ASP A 72 5.57 -1.75 -10.73
N GLY A 73 6.13 -0.72 -11.37
CA GLY A 73 6.58 -0.74 -12.76
C GLY A 73 5.47 -0.48 -13.77
N ASP A 74 4.37 0.17 -13.37
CA ASP A 74 3.23 0.45 -14.24
C ASP A 74 3.35 1.74 -15.08
N CYS A 75 4.49 2.44 -14.96
CA CYS A 75 4.84 3.72 -15.57
C CYS A 75 4.15 4.96 -14.93
N VAL A 76 3.51 4.82 -13.77
CA VAL A 76 3.04 5.92 -12.92
C VAL A 76 3.96 5.99 -11.70
N ASP A 77 4.38 7.19 -11.30
CA ASP A 77 5.29 7.33 -10.17
C ASP A 77 4.59 7.20 -8.81
N ASP A 78 5.31 6.69 -7.80
CA ASP A 78 4.78 6.35 -6.47
C ASP A 78 4.03 7.52 -5.79
N ILE A 79 4.46 8.77 -6.04
CA ILE A 79 3.86 9.96 -5.42
C ILE A 79 2.56 10.33 -6.10
N THR A 80 2.51 10.27 -7.43
CA THR A 80 1.27 10.43 -8.20
C THR A 80 0.24 9.40 -7.76
N GLU A 81 0.66 8.16 -7.53
CA GLU A 81 -0.24 7.10 -7.08
C GLU A 81 -0.71 7.28 -5.63
N LEU A 82 0.16 7.71 -4.73
CA LEU A 82 -0.22 8.04 -3.35
C LEU A 82 -1.22 9.21 -3.27
N ASP A 83 -1.15 10.18 -4.18
CA ASP A 83 -2.16 11.24 -4.29
C ASP A 83 -3.46 10.76 -4.96
N GLY A 84 -3.39 9.64 -5.69
CA GLY A 84 -4.49 9.05 -6.41
C GLY A 84 -5.03 7.76 -5.80
N LEU A 85 -4.88 7.56 -4.48
CA LEU A 85 -5.38 6.37 -3.79
C LEU A 85 -6.87 6.12 -4.10
N GLY A 86 -7.19 4.85 -4.31
CA GLY A 86 -8.51 4.41 -4.79
C GLY A 86 -8.62 4.36 -6.32
N ALA A 87 -7.78 5.07 -7.07
CA ALA A 87 -7.61 4.86 -8.51
C ALA A 87 -6.29 4.16 -8.85
N TYR A 88 -5.26 4.42 -8.04
CA TYR A 88 -3.90 3.89 -8.15
C TYR A 88 -3.43 3.33 -6.79
N HIS A 89 -2.34 2.59 -6.80
CA HIS A 89 -1.69 2.15 -5.56
C HIS A 89 -0.25 1.69 -5.85
N PRO A 90 0.78 2.26 -5.17
CA PRO A 90 2.21 2.00 -5.46
C PRO A 90 2.73 0.56 -5.30
N LEU A 91 1.85 -0.38 -5.00
CA LEU A 91 2.18 -1.80 -4.77
C LEU A 91 1.37 -2.69 -5.71
N ASN A 92 0.63 -2.10 -6.65
CA ASN A 92 -0.35 -2.78 -7.46
C ASN A 92 -0.35 -2.19 -8.88
N PRO A 93 0.31 -2.87 -9.84
CA PRO A 93 0.49 -2.37 -11.21
C PRO A 93 -0.81 -2.44 -12.05
N ALA A 94 -1.95 -2.63 -11.38
CA ALA A 94 -3.25 -2.67 -12.01
C ALA A 94 -3.63 -1.29 -12.51
N LYS A 95 -3.95 -1.22 -13.81
CA LYS A 95 -4.46 0.01 -14.42
C LYS A 95 -5.68 0.52 -13.66
N LYS A 96 -5.81 1.84 -13.63
CA LYS A 96 -7.02 2.52 -13.14
C LYS A 96 -8.28 1.93 -13.78
N ILE A 97 -9.25 1.63 -12.92
CA ILE A 97 -10.61 1.22 -13.28
C ILE A 97 -11.61 2.33 -12.96
N ASP A 98 -12.76 2.34 -13.65
CA ASP A 98 -13.83 3.30 -13.33
C ASP A 98 -14.40 3.02 -11.94
N ILE A 99 -14.69 4.06 -11.18
CA ILE A 99 -15.18 3.92 -9.79
C ILE A 99 -16.54 3.20 -9.71
N GLY A 100 -17.35 3.24 -10.78
CA GLY A 100 -18.59 2.49 -10.89
C GLY A 100 -18.38 1.00 -11.15
N GLU A 101 -17.21 0.60 -11.64
CA GLU A 101 -16.81 -0.79 -11.88
C GLU A 101 -15.99 -1.36 -10.72
N GLY A 102 -15.21 -0.53 -10.02
CA GLY A 102 -14.44 -0.92 -8.85
C GLY A 102 -13.37 0.10 -8.44
N SER A 103 -12.48 -0.32 -7.56
CA SER A 103 -11.31 0.45 -7.13
C SER A 103 -10.15 -0.49 -6.83
N VAL A 104 -8.91 -0.03 -7.04
CA VAL A 104 -7.69 -0.77 -6.67
C VAL A 104 -7.41 -0.74 -5.17
N ALA A 105 -8.06 0.15 -4.41
CA ALA A 105 -7.93 0.24 -2.96
C ALA A 105 -9.18 0.81 -2.30
N VAL A 106 -9.61 0.22 -1.18
CA VAL A 106 -10.64 0.82 -0.31
C VAL A 106 -9.93 1.52 0.85
N ASP A 107 -9.58 2.77 0.62
CA ASP A 107 -8.73 3.58 1.49
C ASP A 107 -9.51 4.34 2.58
N SER A 108 -10.81 4.54 2.37
CA SER A 108 -11.69 5.27 3.28
C SER A 108 -13.07 4.62 3.39
N GLU A 109 -13.78 4.98 4.46
CA GLU A 109 -15.20 4.60 4.61
C GLU A 109 -16.06 5.22 3.50
N GLU A 110 -15.68 6.39 2.97
CA GLU A 110 -16.38 7.05 1.87
C GLU A 110 -16.23 6.27 0.56
N THR A 111 -15.01 5.85 0.23
CA THR A 111 -14.72 4.96 -0.90
C THR A 111 -15.50 3.65 -0.75
N PHE A 112 -15.48 3.06 0.45
CA PHE A 112 -16.27 1.87 0.75
C PHE A 112 -17.77 2.08 0.46
N LYS A 113 -18.36 3.17 0.95
CA LYS A 113 -19.78 3.50 0.74
C LYS A 113 -20.12 3.79 -0.72
N THR A 114 -19.16 4.24 -1.51
CA THR A 114 -19.33 4.51 -2.94
C THR A 114 -19.38 3.22 -3.74
N LEU A 115 -18.46 2.29 -3.42
CA LEU A 115 -18.34 0.99 -4.09
C LEU A 115 -19.36 -0.04 -3.61
N ALA A 116 -19.80 0.07 -2.35
CA ALA A 116 -20.69 -0.93 -1.76
C ALA A 116 -22.07 -0.90 -2.42
N TYR A 117 -22.60 -2.09 -2.70
CA TYR A 117 -23.97 -2.24 -3.16
C TYR A 117 -24.94 -1.87 -2.03
N LYS A 118 -25.79 -0.87 -2.29
CA LYS A 118 -26.78 -0.33 -1.34
C LYS A 118 -28.14 -0.99 -1.53
N GLY A 119 -28.22 -2.30 -1.30
CA GLY A 119 -29.45 -3.07 -1.39
C GLY A 119 -30.48 -2.76 -0.30
N ARG A 120 -31.59 -3.52 -0.26
CA ARG A 120 -32.66 -3.39 0.76
C ARG A 120 -32.28 -3.90 2.17
N ALA A 121 -31.08 -4.43 2.36
CA ALA A 121 -30.64 -5.03 3.63
C ALA A 121 -29.80 -4.04 4.46
N PRO A 122 -29.68 -4.20 5.79
CA PRO A 122 -28.88 -3.30 6.64
C PRO A 122 -27.36 -3.46 6.46
N TYR A 123 -26.91 -4.20 5.44
CA TYR A 123 -25.51 -4.53 5.22
C TYR A 123 -25.04 -3.93 3.89
N ASN A 124 -23.90 -3.27 3.94
CA ASN A 124 -23.15 -2.85 2.77
C ASN A 124 -22.11 -3.93 2.46
N PHE A 125 -22.07 -4.40 1.23
CA PHE A 125 -21.07 -5.37 0.77
C PHE A 125 -20.42 -4.87 -0.51
N ILE A 126 -19.10 -5.06 -0.59
CA ILE A 126 -18.33 -4.94 -1.82
C ILE A 126 -18.04 -6.37 -2.28
N LYS A 127 -18.36 -6.66 -3.54
CA LYS A 127 -17.93 -7.90 -4.18
C LYS A 127 -16.63 -7.60 -4.92
N PHE A 128 -15.56 -8.29 -4.55
CA PHE A 128 -14.30 -8.20 -5.28
C PHE A 128 -14.22 -9.34 -6.30
N MET A 129 -13.67 -9.05 -7.47
CA MET A 129 -13.23 -10.02 -8.45
C MET A 129 -11.75 -9.77 -8.68
N ILE A 130 -10.93 -10.83 -8.58
CA ILE A 130 -9.50 -10.74 -8.90
C ILE A 130 -9.37 -11.18 -10.36
N PHE A 131 -8.92 -10.27 -11.21
CA PHE A 131 -8.57 -10.57 -12.59
C PHE A 131 -7.07 -10.85 -12.67
N ASP A 132 -6.66 -11.60 -13.70
CA ASP A 132 -5.24 -11.80 -14.05
C ASP A 132 -4.43 -12.49 -12.93
N LEU A 133 -4.82 -13.73 -12.59
CA LEU A 133 -4.11 -14.58 -11.62
C LEU A 133 -2.96 -15.40 -12.25
N ASP A 134 -2.66 -15.14 -13.51
CA ASP A 134 -1.71 -15.90 -14.33
C ASP A 134 -0.28 -15.36 -14.22
#